data_AF-A0A1I2QM53-F1
#
_entry.id   AF-A0A1I2QM53-F1
#
_cell.length_a   1.000
_cell.length_b   1.000
_cell.length_c   1.000
_cell.angle_alpha   90.00
_cell.angle_beta   90.00
_cell.angle_gamma   90.00
#
_symmetry.space_group_name_H-M   'P 1'
#
loop_
_entity.id
_entity.type
_entity.pdbx_description
1 polymer ?
#
loop_
_entity_poly.entity_id
_entity_poly.type
_entity_poly.pdbx_seq_one_letter_code
_entity_poly.pdbx_strand_id
1 'polypeptide(L)'
;MNVAIIAGLPLAIAALLLANRLLPVALPGRMVWEATAFFLAWLAALVHALCMRPGRAWIWQVRCTGLLCLAAPMPLMFVSGSGLFTWIGTGDHVRAGVDLALILTGITMLAVTMPRRWRNVAT
;
A
#
# COMPACT_ATOMS: atom_id res chain seq x y z
N MET A 1 19.29 2.24 -9.33
CA MET A 1 18.95 0.82 -9.08
C MET A 1 18.46 0.57 -7.65
N ASN A 2 19.15 1.07 -6.62
CA ASN A 2 18.75 0.86 -5.20
C ASN A 2 17.32 1.28 -4.87
N VAL A 3 16.80 2.31 -5.54
CA VAL A 3 15.45 2.85 -5.36
C VAL A 3 14.38 1.76 -5.56
N ALA A 4 14.50 0.95 -6.63
CA ALA A 4 13.55 -0.11 -6.93
C ALA A 4 13.50 -1.21 -5.87
N ILE A 5 14.64 -1.54 -5.27
CA ILE A 5 14.72 -2.61 -4.27
C ILE A 5 14.20 -2.07 -2.93
N ILE A 6 14.69 -0.90 -2.49
CA ILE A 6 14.38 -0.36 -1.16
C ILE A 6 12.95 0.16 -1.08
N ALA A 7 12.46 0.88 -2.10
CA ALA A 7 11.12 1.44 -2.11
C ALA A 7 10.09 0.57 -2.86
N GLY A 8 10.54 -0.27 -3.80
CA GLY A 8 9.65 -1.18 -4.53
C GLY A 8 9.28 -2.46 -3.78
N LEU A 9 10.10 -2.93 -2.83
CA LEU A 9 9.74 -4.09 -2.00
C LEU A 9 8.53 -3.80 -1.09
N PRO A 10 8.49 -2.68 -0.33
CA PRO A 10 7.30 -2.30 0.44
C PRO A 10 6.06 -2.12 -0.43
N LEU A 11 6.24 -1.59 -1.65
CA LEU A 11 5.16 -1.44 -2.64
C LEU A 11 4.57 -2.80 -3.02
N ALA A 12 5.42 -3.77 -3.33
CA ALA A 12 5.01 -5.11 -3.69
C ALA A 12 4.32 -5.84 -2.53
N ILE A 13 4.79 -5.65 -1.29
CA ILE A 13 4.13 -6.17 -0.09
C ILE A 13 2.75 -5.53 0.10
N ALA A 14 2.61 -4.21 -0.08
CA ALA A 14 1.31 -3.53 0.00
C ALA A 14 0.34 -4.04 -1.08
N ALA A 15 0.84 -4.28 -2.30
CA ALA A 15 0.05 -4.86 -3.39
C ALA A 15 -0.39 -6.30 -3.07
N LEU A 16 0.48 -7.12 -2.48
CA LEU A 16 0.15 -8.47 -2.01
C LEU A 16 -0.95 -8.43 -0.94
N LEU A 17 -0.86 -7.52 0.05
CA LEU A 17 -1.87 -7.38 1.09
C LEU A 17 -3.22 -6.93 0.53
N LEU A 18 -3.22 -6.04 -0.47
CA LEU A 18 -4.42 -5.65 -1.20
C LEU A 18 -5.00 -6.83 -2.00
N ALA A 19 -4.14 -7.59 -2.70
CA ALA A 19 -4.56 -8.78 -3.45
C ALA A 19 -5.21 -9.82 -2.51
N ASN A 20 -4.61 -10.08 -1.35
CA ASN A 20 -5.13 -11.01 -0.34
C ASN A 20 -6.55 -10.65 0.15
N ARG A 21 -6.99 -9.41 -0.04
CA ARG A 21 -8.32 -8.93 0.33
C ARG A 21 -9.33 -8.91 -0.82
N LEU A 22 -8.86 -8.66 -2.03
CA LEU A 22 -9.70 -8.67 -3.24
C LEU A 22 -9.96 -10.09 -3.75
N LEU A 23 -9.02 -11.02 -3.50
CA LEU A 23 -9.13 -12.36 -4.02
C LEU A 23 -10.17 -13.20 -3.26
N PRO A 24 -11.09 -13.89 -3.98
CA PRO A 24 -12.03 -14.82 -3.36
C PRO A 24 -11.31 -15.95 -2.63
N VAL A 25 -11.82 -16.35 -1.47
CA VAL A 25 -11.26 -17.47 -0.70
C VAL A 25 -11.35 -18.79 -1.46
N ALA A 26 -12.40 -18.96 -2.27
CA ALA A 26 -12.64 -20.15 -3.08
C ALA A 26 -11.85 -20.17 -4.42
N LEU A 27 -10.93 -19.23 -4.64
CA LEU A 27 -10.18 -19.14 -5.90
C LEU A 27 -9.18 -20.32 -6.00
N PRO A 28 -9.27 -21.16 -7.05
CA PRO A 28 -8.29 -22.22 -7.27
C PRO A 28 -6.92 -21.61 -7.57
N GLY A 29 -5.87 -22.13 -6.92
CA GLY A 29 -4.51 -21.63 -7.10
C GLY A 29 -4.29 -20.20 -6.57
N ARG A 30 -5.05 -19.77 -5.55
CA ARG A 30 -4.94 -18.43 -4.93
C ARG A 30 -3.51 -17.97 -4.66
N MET A 31 -2.65 -18.86 -4.13
CA MET A 31 -1.24 -18.55 -3.86
C MET A 31 -0.47 -18.10 -5.12
N VAL A 32 -0.79 -18.67 -6.29
CA VAL A 32 -0.17 -18.28 -7.57
C VAL A 32 -0.56 -16.87 -7.95
N TRP A 33 -1.83 -16.50 -7.77
CA TRP A 33 -2.32 -15.15 -8.04
C TRP A 33 -1.73 -14.11 -7.08
N GLU A 34 -1.60 -14.45 -5.81
CA GLU A 34 -0.93 -13.63 -4.80
C GLU A 34 0.53 -13.36 -5.17
N ALA A 35 1.28 -14.41 -5.52
CA ALA A 35 2.64 -14.27 -6.01
C ALA A 35 2.71 -13.45 -7.31
N THR A 36 1.77 -13.65 -8.23
CA THR A 36 1.71 -12.91 -9.49
C THR A 36 1.48 -11.41 -9.24
N ALA A 37 0.58 -11.05 -8.32
CA ALA A 37 0.36 -9.66 -7.94
C ALA A 37 1.62 -9.01 -7.32
N PHE A 38 2.31 -9.75 -6.44
CA PHE A 38 3.58 -9.31 -5.87
C PHE A 38 4.64 -9.05 -6.95
N PHE A 39 4.88 -10.03 -7.83
CA PHE A 39 5.90 -9.92 -8.88
C PHE A 39 5.55 -8.87 -9.92
N LEU A 40 4.28 -8.72 -10.29
CA LEU A 40 3.82 -7.66 -11.20
C LEU A 40 4.06 -6.27 -10.59
N ALA A 41 3.69 -6.06 -9.32
CA ALA A 41 3.88 -4.79 -8.64
C ALA A 41 5.37 -4.45 -8.50
N TRP A 42 6.19 -5.45 -8.16
CA TRP A 42 7.64 -5.29 -8.08
C TRP A 42 8.27 -4.99 -9.45
N LEU A 43 7.86 -5.69 -10.51
CA LEU A 43 8.33 -5.44 -11.87
C LEU A 43 7.92 -4.04 -12.35
N ALA A 44 6.69 -3.61 -12.09
CA ALA A 44 6.24 -2.26 -12.38
C ALA A 44 7.09 -1.21 -11.65
N ALA A 45 7.42 -1.45 -10.37
CA ALA A 45 8.30 -0.58 -9.61
C ALA A 45 9.73 -0.55 -10.20
N LEU A 46 10.25 -1.69 -10.65
CA LEU A 46 11.55 -1.78 -11.32
C LEU A 46 11.58 -0.97 -12.62
N VAL A 47 10.62 -1.20 -13.52
CA VAL A 47 10.50 -0.47 -14.79
C VAL A 47 10.38 1.03 -14.52
N HIS A 48 9.53 1.44 -13.58
CA HIS A 48 9.37 2.84 -13.20
C HIS A 48 10.69 3.47 -12.70
N ALA A 49 11.46 2.76 -11.88
CA ALA A 49 12.75 3.24 -11.38
C ALA A 49 13.84 3.32 -12.45
N LEU A 50 13.75 2.51 -13.51
CA LEU A 50 14.66 2.57 -14.66
C LEU A 50 14.33 3.76 -15.58
N CYS A 51 13.04 4.07 -15.75
CA CYS A 51 12.58 5.15 -16.61
C CYS A 51 12.66 6.56 -15.99
N MET A 52 12.80 6.67 -14.66
CA MET A 52 12.77 7.97 -13.98
C MET A 52 14.07 8.36 -13.27
N ARG A 53 14.29 9.68 -13.16
CA ARG A 53 15.37 10.25 -12.34
C ARG A 53 15.21 9.80 -10.88
N PRO A 54 16.30 9.39 -10.21
CA PRO A 54 16.23 8.72 -8.90
C PRO A 54 15.47 9.53 -7.85
N GLY A 55 15.70 10.86 -7.76
CA GLY A 55 15.00 11.70 -6.78
C GLY A 55 13.47 11.75 -6.97
N ARG A 56 12.96 11.70 -8.21
CA ARG A 56 11.52 11.64 -8.47
C ARG A 56 10.97 10.22 -8.28
N ALA A 57 11.73 9.20 -8.68
CA ALA A 57 11.34 7.81 -8.52
C ALA A 57 11.06 7.45 -7.05
N TRP A 58 11.87 7.95 -6.12
CA TRP A 58 11.64 7.79 -4.67
C TRP A 58 10.28 8.33 -4.23
N ILE A 59 9.99 9.60 -4.54
CA ILE A 59 8.74 10.25 -4.13
C ILE A 59 7.53 9.49 -4.72
N TRP A 60 7.60 9.13 -6.01
CA TRP A 60 6.52 8.40 -6.66
C TRP A 60 6.30 7.01 -6.08
N GLN A 61 7.36 6.22 -5.86
CA GLN A 61 7.22 4.89 -5.27
C GLN A 61 6.68 4.95 -3.85
N VAL A 62 7.15 5.88 -3.02
CA VAL A 62 6.63 6.07 -1.65
C VAL A 62 5.15 6.49 -1.68
N ARG A 63 4.75 7.38 -2.61
CA ARG A 63 3.34 7.76 -2.78
C ARG A 63 2.48 6.59 -3.25
N CYS A 64 2.94 5.81 -4.22
CA CYS A 64 2.24 4.63 -4.70
C CYS A 64 2.06 3.60 -3.59
N THR A 65 3.10 3.32 -2.79
CA THR A 65 3.01 2.45 -1.62
C THR A 65 1.99 2.98 -0.61
N GLY A 66 2.03 4.27 -0.30
CA GLY A 66 1.06 4.89 0.61
C GLY A 66 -0.38 4.79 0.12
N LEU A 67 -0.61 5.01 -1.18
CA LEU A 67 -1.91 4.85 -1.81
C LEU A 67 -2.39 3.40 -1.79
N LEU A 68 -1.52 2.42 -2.06
CA LEU A 68 -1.86 1.00 -1.97
C LEU A 68 -2.25 0.59 -0.56
N CYS A 69 -1.51 1.07 0.46
CA CYS A 69 -1.85 0.82 1.86
C CYS A 69 -3.22 1.40 2.24
N LEU A 70 -3.58 2.59 1.74
CA LEU A 70 -4.92 3.17 1.96
C LEU A 70 -6.01 2.50 1.14
N ALA A 71 -5.69 2.02 -0.06
CA ALA A 71 -6.62 1.29 -0.89
C ALA A 71 -6.93 -0.10 -0.33
N ALA A 72 -6.04 -0.73 0.44
CA ALA A 72 -6.24 -2.05 1.02
C ALA A 72 -7.47 -2.21 1.95
N PRO A 73 -7.78 -1.28 2.87
CA PRO A 73 -8.99 -1.35 3.70
C PRO A 73 -10.25 -0.80 3.01
N MET A 74 -10.09 0.01 1.96
CA MET A 74 -11.20 0.75 1.35
C MET A 74 -12.31 -0.15 0.75
N PRO A 75 -12.01 -1.23 0.01
CA PRO A 75 -13.03 -2.14 -0.52
C PRO A 75 -13.88 -2.78 0.57
N LEU A 76 -13.29 -3.10 1.73
CA LEU A 76 -14.02 -3.72 2.83
C LEU A 76 -14.98 -2.76 3.52
N MET A 77 -14.73 -1.44 3.47
CA MET A 77 -15.65 -0.46 4.05
C MET A 77 -17.00 -0.38 3.31
N PHE A 78 -17.04 -0.80 2.04
CA PHE A 78 -18.26 -0.78 1.22
C PHE A 78 -19.02 -2.12 1.24
N VAL A 79 -18.40 -3.19 1.76
CA VAL A 79 -19.03 -4.51 1.83
C VAL A 79 -19.76 -4.64 3.18
N SER A 80 -21.09 -4.72 3.13
CA SER A 80 -21.94 -4.83 4.32
C SER A 80 -21.54 -6.03 5.20
N GLY A 81 -21.30 -5.77 6.49
CA GLY A 81 -20.85 -6.79 7.44
C GLY A 81 -19.34 -7.03 7.46
N SER A 82 -18.56 -6.21 6.75
CA SER A 82 -17.10 -6.23 6.80
C SER A 82 -16.54 -4.82 6.90
N GLY A 83 -15.26 -4.72 7.29
CA GLY A 83 -14.55 -3.45 7.44
C GLY A 83 -14.26 -3.10 8.90
N LEU A 84 -13.31 -2.19 9.09
CA LEU A 84 -12.70 -1.86 10.39
C LEU A 84 -13.71 -1.71 11.53
N PHE A 85 -14.80 -0.96 11.32
CA PHE A 85 -15.83 -0.72 12.34
C PHE A 85 -16.60 -2.00 12.73
N THR A 86 -16.83 -2.91 11.78
CA THR A 86 -17.50 -4.19 12.04
C THR A 86 -16.58 -5.16 12.78
N TRP A 87 -15.29 -5.21 12.44
CA TRP A 87 -14.28 -6.06 13.10
C TRP A 87 -14.04 -5.64 14.56
N ILE A 88 -14.07 -4.33 14.83
CA ILE A 88 -14.00 -3.80 16.20
C ILE A 88 -15.23 -4.24 17.01
N GLY A 89 -16.43 -4.19 16.43
CA GLY A 89 -17.66 -4.63 17.09
C GLY A 89 -17.78 -6.15 17.28
N THR A 90 -17.21 -6.94 16.38
CA THR A 90 -17.25 -8.42 16.43
C THR A 90 -16.11 -9.04 17.23
N GLY A 91 -15.15 -8.25 17.73
CA GLY A 91 -14.03 -8.74 18.53
C GLY A 91 -12.86 -9.30 17.72
N ASP A 92 -12.86 -9.15 16.39
CA ASP A 92 -11.83 -9.69 15.50
C ASP A 92 -10.62 -8.73 15.39
N HIS A 93 -9.88 -8.60 16.51
CA HIS A 93 -8.84 -7.59 16.71
C HIS A 93 -7.65 -7.74 15.75
N VAL A 94 -7.40 -8.94 15.24
CA VAL A 94 -6.30 -9.20 14.29
C VAL A 94 -6.54 -8.47 12.97
N ARG A 95 -7.75 -8.58 12.41
CA ARG A 95 -8.10 -7.93 11.14
C ARG A 95 -8.18 -6.42 11.29
N ALA A 96 -8.75 -5.95 12.40
CA ALA A 96 -8.80 -4.53 12.73
C ALA A 96 -7.40 -3.93 12.90
N GLY A 97 -6.47 -4.65 13.54
CA GLY A 97 -5.08 -4.21 13.71
C GLY A 97 -4.33 -4.05 12.38
N VAL A 98 -4.51 -4.99 11.45
CA VAL A 98 -3.91 -4.91 10.11
C VAL A 98 -4.48 -3.73 9.32
N ASP A 99 -5.81 -3.51 9.37
CA ASP A 99 -6.45 -2.33 8.76
C ASP A 99 -5.89 -1.02 9.31
N LEU A 100 -5.77 -0.90 10.63
CA LEU A 100 -5.25 0.29 11.27
C LEU A 100 -3.78 0.53 10.91
N ALA A 101 -2.96 -0.51 10.92
CA ALA A 101 -1.54 -0.42 10.52
C ALA A 101 -1.41 0.07 9.08
N LEU A 102 -2.20 -0.49 8.15
CA LEU A 102 -2.21 -0.07 6.75
C LEU A 102 -2.62 1.40 6.59
N ILE A 103 -3.65 1.86 7.31
CA ILE A 103 -4.07 3.26 7.29
C ILE A 103 -2.96 4.18 7.81
N LEU A 104 -2.37 3.85 8.96
CA LEU A 104 -1.29 4.64 9.58
C LEU A 104 -0.05 4.70 8.68
N THR A 105 0.37 3.56 8.12
CA THR A 105 1.50 3.51 7.18
C THR A 105 1.19 4.29 5.90
N GLY A 106 -0.03 4.19 5.36
CA GLY A 106 -0.45 4.94 4.19
C GLY A 106 -0.40 6.45 4.39
N ILE A 107 -0.96 6.94 5.52
CA ILE A 107 -0.96 8.36 5.88
C ILE A 107 0.47 8.86 6.07
N THR A 108 1.30 8.15 6.83
CA THR A 108 2.69 8.57 7.11
C THR A 108 3.53 8.64 5.84
N MET A 109 3.43 7.65 4.95
CA MET A 109 4.12 7.65 3.65
C MET A 109 3.70 8.86 2.79
N LEU A 110 2.41 9.17 2.72
CA LEU A 110 1.93 10.33 1.96
C LEU A 110 2.35 11.65 2.61
N ALA A 111 2.25 11.76 3.94
CA ALA A 111 2.63 12.96 4.69
C ALA A 111 4.12 13.28 4.54
N VAL A 112 4.99 12.27 4.53
CA VAL A 112 6.44 12.44 4.31
C VAL A 112 6.76 12.98 2.91
N THR A 113 5.95 12.60 1.91
CA THR A 113 6.13 13.06 0.52
C THR A 113 5.49 14.39 0.21
N MET A 114 4.63 14.92 1.08
CA MET A 114 4.08 16.25 0.89
C MET A 114 5.22 17.27 0.99
N PRO A 115 5.31 18.21 0.03
CA PRO A 115 6.28 19.29 0.12
C PRO A 115 5.98 20.03 1.41
N ARG A 116 6.89 19.86 2.36
CA ARG A 116 6.89 20.51 3.65
C ARG A 116 7.12 21.99 3.33
N ARG A 117 6.03 22.72 3.09
CA ARG A 117 6.02 24.15 2.81
C ARG A 117 6.34 24.85 4.12
N TRP A 118 7.60 24.73 4.57
CA TRP A 118 8.10 25.45 5.74
C TRP A 118 8.05 26.93 5.37
N ARG A 119 6.98 27.57 5.82
CA ARG A 119 6.89 28.95 6.27
C ARG A 119 8.16 29.75 5.98
N ASN A 120 8.20 30.41 4.82
CA ASN A 120 8.85 31.71 4.73
C ASN A 120 8.02 32.66 5.61
N VAL A 121 8.20 32.58 6.93
CA VAL A 121 7.93 33.73 7.79
C VAL A 121 9.08 34.67 7.47
N ALA A 122 8.77 35.62 6.58
CA ALA A 122 9.65 36.72 6.26
C ALA A 122 10.03 37.45 7.55
N THR A 123 11.30 37.83 7.56
CA THR A 123 12.01 38.82 8.38
C THR A 123 11.17 39.97 8.89
#